data_AF-A0A2V4BQ93-F1
#
_entry.id   AF-A0A2V4BQ93-F1
#
_cell.length_a   1.000
_cell.length_b   1.000
_cell.length_c   1.000
_cell.angle_alpha   90.00
_cell.angle_beta   90.00
_cell.angle_gamma   90.00
#
_symmetry.space_group_name_H-M   'P 1'
#
loop_
_entity.id
_entity.type
_entity.pdbx_description
1 polymer ?
#
loop_
_entity_poly.entity_id
_entity_poly.type
_entity_poly.pdbx_seq_one_letter_code
_entity_poly.pdbx_strand_id
1 'polypeptide(L)'
;MLYKSLFIISFLSASVFGHAQTVNEVLQRMGKQYSSAESLQYNSNYTLYKTAESKKPEQAYKGFFRKNPQNEIYMKIDQTEILNSKSINLKISHSEKAILISDPLQSYFGNFDINPLLDLCKIESFKDFKIYWEIILIPKKYSNLPYSKIVVQISKKYFLQKSVFYYNTAVNFSKDYRSPKSYMPRLEVTNLNFNRKAVNASLFADKTYFDFLSKNKYVTATRLKNYEIIDQRNISNK
;
A
#
# COMPACT_ATOMS: atom_id res chain seq x y z
N MET A 1 -33.18 -9.11 54.97
CA MET A 1 -32.69 -9.85 53.78
C MET A 1 -32.70 -9.05 52.47
N LEU A 2 -33.41 -7.91 52.36
CA LEU A 2 -33.46 -7.08 51.14
C LEU A 2 -32.17 -6.31 50.80
N TYR A 3 -31.35 -5.92 51.79
CA TYR A 3 -30.12 -5.15 51.55
C TYR A 3 -28.98 -5.94 50.91
N LYS A 4 -28.96 -7.28 51.05
CA LYS A 4 -27.92 -8.13 50.42
C LYS A 4 -28.14 -8.32 48.91
N SER A 5 -29.37 -8.13 48.41
CA SER A 5 -29.67 -8.29 46.97
C SER A 5 -29.38 -7.02 46.15
N LEU A 6 -29.37 -5.84 46.79
CA LEU A 6 -29.08 -4.56 46.12
C LEU A 6 -27.58 -4.36 45.81
N PHE A 7 -26.68 -4.99 46.57
CA PHE A 7 -25.24 -4.89 46.32
C PHE A 7 -24.78 -5.66 45.07
N ILE A 8 -25.49 -6.72 44.67
CA ILE A 8 -25.13 -7.55 43.51
C ILE A 8 -25.47 -6.84 42.19
N ILE A 9 -26.51 -6.00 42.18
CA ILE A 9 -26.93 -5.24 40.98
C ILE A 9 -25.98 -4.08 40.67
N SER A 10 -25.36 -3.46 41.69
CA SER A 10 -24.38 -2.38 41.49
C SER A 10 -23.02 -2.86 40.97
N PHE A 11 -22.67 -4.14 41.20
CA PHE A 11 -21.40 -4.70 40.71
C PHE A 11 -21.46 -5.17 39.25
N LEU A 12 -22.67 -5.43 38.73
CA LEU A 12 -22.91 -5.86 37.34
C LEU A 12 -23.00 -4.69 36.35
N SER A 13 -23.21 -3.46 36.81
CA SER A 13 -23.25 -2.27 35.94
C SER A 13 -21.89 -1.61 35.73
N ALA A 14 -20.86 -1.98 36.50
CA ALA A 14 -19.51 -1.41 36.41
C ALA A 14 -18.59 -2.11 35.38
N SER A 15 -18.99 -3.23 34.79
CA SER A 15 -18.07 -4.14 34.07
C SER A 15 -18.04 -3.99 32.54
N VAL A 16 -18.70 -2.98 31.95
CA VAL A 16 -18.76 -2.87 30.47
C VAL A 16 -18.47 -1.45 29.97
N PHE A 17 -17.44 -0.79 30.52
CA PHE A 17 -16.75 0.26 29.76
C PHE A 17 -15.72 -0.39 28.84
N GLY A 18 -16.22 -1.09 27.82
CA GLY A 18 -15.39 -1.50 26.70
C GLY A 18 -14.91 -0.23 25.99
N HIS A 19 -13.68 0.21 26.26
CA HIS A 19 -13.07 1.31 25.53
C HIS A 19 -12.93 0.91 24.06
N ALA A 20 -13.88 1.33 23.24
CA ALA A 20 -13.78 1.23 21.79
C ALA A 20 -12.60 2.11 21.34
N GLN A 21 -11.63 1.51 20.66
CA GLN A 21 -10.48 2.25 20.13
C GLN A 21 -10.96 3.33 19.17
N THR A 22 -10.27 4.46 19.13
CA THR A 22 -10.57 5.52 18.15
C THR A 22 -9.88 5.24 16.82
N VAL A 23 -10.39 5.83 15.73
CA VAL A 23 -9.75 5.73 14.41
C VAL A 23 -8.31 6.24 14.42
N ASN A 24 -8.03 7.31 15.17
CA ASN A 24 -6.69 7.87 15.31
C ASN A 24 -5.74 6.91 16.01
N GLU A 25 -6.19 6.24 17.07
CA GLU A 25 -5.38 5.21 17.75
C GLU A 25 -5.03 4.04 16.82
N VAL A 26 -6.01 3.57 16.03
CA VAL A 26 -5.80 2.48 15.07
C VAL A 26 -4.80 2.91 13.99
N LEU A 27 -4.96 4.10 13.42
CA LEU A 27 -4.06 4.63 12.40
C LEU A 27 -2.65 4.87 12.94
N GLN A 28 -2.51 5.41 14.15
CA GLN A 28 -1.21 5.59 14.81
C GLN A 28 -0.51 4.26 15.06
N ARG A 29 -1.24 3.24 15.55
CA ARG A 29 -0.68 1.90 15.77
C ARG A 29 -0.31 1.20 14.47
N MET A 30 -1.10 1.39 13.41
CA MET A 30 -0.73 0.95 12.06
C MET A 30 0.56 1.65 11.60
N GLY A 31 0.66 2.97 11.76
CA GLY A 31 1.88 3.71 11.42
C GLY A 31 3.10 3.18 12.16
N LYS A 32 3.00 2.98 13.49
CA LYS A 32 4.07 2.33 14.28
C LYS A 32 4.47 0.96 13.73
N GLN A 33 3.50 0.17 13.30
CA GLN A 33 3.75 -1.16 12.76
C GLN A 33 4.53 -1.11 11.44
N TYR A 34 4.22 -0.19 10.54
CA TYR A 34 4.96 -0.04 9.27
C TYR A 34 6.30 0.67 9.43
N SER A 35 6.42 1.58 10.40
CA SER A 35 7.64 2.34 10.71
C SER A 35 8.67 1.56 11.55
N SER A 36 8.32 0.39 12.11
CA SER A 36 9.26 -0.39 12.91
C SER A 36 10.52 -0.77 12.10
N ALA A 37 11.69 -0.68 12.73
CA ALA A 37 12.99 -1.06 12.15
C ALA A 37 13.18 -2.59 12.11
N GLU A 38 12.18 -3.27 11.57
CA GLU A 38 12.13 -4.73 11.45
C GLU A 38 11.83 -5.10 10.00
N SER A 39 12.21 -6.32 9.62
CA SER A 39 11.81 -6.86 8.31
C SER A 39 10.29 -6.90 8.21
N LEU A 40 9.71 -6.67 7.03
CA LEU A 40 8.29 -6.86 6.78
C LEU A 40 8.11 -7.44 5.39
N GLN A 41 7.30 -8.49 5.28
CA GLN A 41 6.93 -9.06 4.00
C GLN A 41 5.47 -9.51 3.99
N TYR A 42 4.82 -9.33 2.84
CA TYR A 42 3.46 -9.81 2.56
C TYR A 42 3.26 -9.96 1.06
N ASN A 43 2.25 -10.74 0.69
CA ASN A 43 1.78 -10.88 -0.69
C ASN A 43 0.60 -9.94 -0.91
N SER A 44 0.47 -9.39 -2.11
CA SER A 44 -0.63 -8.50 -2.48
C SER A 44 -1.35 -9.07 -3.70
N ASN A 45 -2.68 -9.03 -3.68
CA ASN A 45 -3.53 -9.32 -4.83
C ASN A 45 -4.25 -8.04 -5.22
N TYR A 46 -4.17 -7.67 -6.49
CA TYR A 46 -4.83 -6.50 -7.06
C TYR A 46 -5.90 -6.99 -8.02
N THR A 47 -7.13 -6.54 -7.84
CA THR A 47 -8.25 -6.94 -8.69
C THR A 47 -9.02 -5.72 -9.15
N LEU A 48 -9.02 -5.48 -10.45
CA LEU A 48 -9.80 -4.42 -11.08
C LEU A 48 -11.16 -4.97 -11.50
N TYR A 49 -12.22 -4.26 -11.16
CA TYR A 49 -13.59 -4.56 -11.58
C TYR A 49 -14.13 -3.41 -12.40
N LYS A 50 -14.91 -3.71 -13.45
CA LYS A 50 -15.50 -2.67 -14.33
C LYS A 50 -16.39 -1.69 -13.58
N THR A 51 -17.17 -2.17 -12.61
CA THR A 51 -18.11 -1.36 -11.84
C THR A 51 -17.94 -1.58 -10.34
N ALA A 52 -18.51 -0.68 -9.54
CA ALA A 52 -18.51 -0.74 -8.09
C ALA A 52 -19.20 -2.00 -7.51
N GLU A 53 -20.12 -2.62 -8.25
CA GLU A 53 -20.91 -3.78 -7.83
C GLU A 53 -20.47 -5.09 -8.50
N SER A 54 -19.63 -5.03 -9.53
CA SER A 54 -19.23 -6.21 -10.29
C SER A 54 -18.51 -7.22 -9.39
N LYS A 55 -18.93 -8.48 -9.50
CA LYS A 55 -18.28 -9.64 -8.85
C LYS A 55 -17.27 -10.33 -9.75
N LYS A 56 -17.25 -10.01 -11.05
CA LYS A 56 -16.33 -10.59 -12.03
C LYS A 56 -15.11 -9.68 -12.19
N PRO A 57 -13.89 -10.17 -11.90
CA PRO A 57 -12.66 -9.47 -12.20
C PRO A 57 -12.54 -9.14 -13.68
N GLU A 58 -12.12 -7.91 -14.00
CA GLU A 58 -11.67 -7.53 -15.35
C GLU A 58 -10.18 -7.80 -15.53
N GLN A 59 -9.39 -7.44 -14.52
CA GLN A 59 -7.95 -7.71 -14.47
C GLN A 59 -7.58 -8.14 -13.05
N ALA A 60 -6.57 -9.00 -12.94
CA ALA A 60 -6.04 -9.45 -11.67
C ALA A 60 -4.52 -9.57 -11.75
N TYR A 61 -3.84 -9.00 -10.77
CA TYR A 61 -2.39 -8.99 -10.67
C TYR A 61 -1.97 -9.50 -9.29
N LYS A 62 -0.82 -10.16 -9.25
CA LYS A 62 -0.16 -10.53 -8.00
C LYS A 62 1.04 -9.65 -7.78
N GLY A 63 1.33 -9.41 -6.52
CA GLY A 63 2.51 -8.70 -6.10
C GLY A 63 2.99 -9.18 -4.75
N PHE A 64 4.10 -8.60 -4.32
CA PHE A 64 4.60 -8.78 -2.99
C PHE A 64 5.39 -7.55 -2.57
N PHE A 65 5.47 -7.37 -1.25
CA PHE A 65 6.22 -6.31 -0.61
C PHE A 65 7.26 -6.93 0.30
N ARG A 66 8.45 -6.33 0.31
CA ARG A 66 9.55 -6.70 1.20
C ARG A 66 10.24 -5.44 1.68
N LYS A 67 10.45 -5.37 2.99
CA LYS A 67 11.19 -4.33 3.69
C LYS A 67 12.23 -5.00 4.58
N ASN A 68 13.45 -4.48 4.63
CA ASN A 68 14.48 -4.94 5.57
C ASN A 68 14.55 -4.04 6.83
N PRO A 69 15.33 -4.41 7.87
CA PRO A 69 15.46 -3.61 9.09
C PRO A 69 16.06 -2.21 8.86
N GLN A 70 16.74 -1.99 7.73
CA GLN A 70 17.28 -0.70 7.32
C GLN A 70 16.26 0.18 6.58
N ASN A 71 14.98 -0.22 6.54
CA ASN A 71 13.88 0.43 5.84
C ASN A 71 14.03 0.48 4.30
N GLU A 72 14.92 -0.32 3.73
CA GLU A 72 14.99 -0.49 2.27
C GLU A 72 13.83 -1.35 1.81
N ILE A 73 13.28 -1.01 0.65
CA ILE A 73 12.04 -1.61 0.15
C ILE A 73 12.24 -2.17 -1.24
N TYR A 74 11.68 -3.36 -1.43
CA TYR A 74 11.50 -3.97 -2.72
C TYR A 74 10.05 -4.41 -2.85
N MET A 75 9.38 -3.95 -3.89
CA MET A 75 8.03 -4.39 -4.23
C MET A 75 7.97 -4.81 -5.69
N LYS A 76 7.15 -5.82 -5.96
CA LYS A 76 6.84 -6.24 -7.32
C LYS A 76 5.34 -6.30 -7.47
N ILE A 77 4.81 -5.71 -8.54
CA ILE A 77 3.41 -5.79 -8.93
C ILE A 77 3.41 -6.21 -10.40
N ASP A 78 2.98 -7.45 -10.66
CA ASP A 78 3.05 -8.07 -11.98
C ASP A 78 4.45 -7.92 -12.64
N GLN A 79 4.53 -7.23 -13.77
CA GLN A 79 5.76 -6.99 -14.55
C GLN A 79 6.53 -5.74 -14.12
N THR A 80 6.16 -5.10 -13.01
CA THR A 80 6.84 -3.91 -12.49
C THR A 80 7.55 -4.21 -11.18
N GLU A 81 8.84 -3.90 -11.10
CA GLU A 81 9.63 -3.94 -9.86
C GLU A 81 9.93 -2.50 -9.41
N ILE A 82 9.86 -2.25 -8.10
CA ILE A 82 10.27 -0.98 -7.50
C ILE A 82 11.21 -1.29 -6.34
N LEU A 83 12.39 -0.68 -6.37
CA LEU A 83 13.38 -0.74 -5.30
C LEU A 83 13.58 0.68 -4.76
N ASN A 84 13.63 0.81 -3.44
CA ASN A 84 14.15 1.99 -2.77
C ASN A 84 15.19 1.52 -1.74
N SER A 85 16.47 1.60 -2.11
CA SER A 85 17.61 1.32 -1.22
C SER A 85 18.16 2.61 -0.63
N LYS A 86 19.22 2.52 0.16
CA LYS A 86 19.95 3.71 0.64
C LYS A 86 20.66 4.49 -0.46
N SER A 87 21.01 3.84 -1.57
CA SER A 87 21.83 4.41 -2.65
C SER A 87 21.05 4.72 -3.91
N ILE A 88 19.92 4.05 -4.15
CA ILE A 88 19.16 4.21 -5.39
C ILE A 88 17.65 3.99 -5.21
N ASN A 89 16.86 4.71 -6.01
CA ASN A 89 15.48 4.36 -6.30
C ASN A 89 15.39 3.84 -7.74
N LEU A 90 14.78 2.67 -7.91
CA LEU A 90 14.58 2.04 -9.21
C LEU A 90 13.12 1.74 -9.43
N LYS A 91 12.66 1.98 -10.66
CA LYS A 91 11.42 1.41 -11.19
C LYS A 91 11.73 0.69 -12.49
N ILE A 92 11.41 -0.60 -12.54
CA ILE A 92 11.72 -1.47 -13.67
C ILE A 92 10.42 -1.96 -14.26
N SER A 93 10.19 -1.68 -15.54
CA SER A 93 9.06 -2.17 -16.32
C SER A 93 9.55 -3.29 -17.23
N HIS A 94 9.22 -4.55 -16.92
CA HIS A 94 9.64 -5.69 -17.73
C HIS A 94 8.88 -5.78 -19.06
N SER A 95 7.64 -5.29 -19.09
CA SER A 95 6.83 -5.23 -20.32
C SER A 95 7.42 -4.25 -21.33
N GLU A 96 7.92 -3.11 -20.86
CA GLU A 96 8.51 -2.07 -21.72
C GLU A 96 10.03 -2.23 -21.87
N LYS A 97 10.64 -3.15 -21.12
CA LYS A 97 12.10 -3.31 -21.00
C LYS A 97 12.77 -1.98 -20.66
N ALA A 98 12.25 -1.27 -19.65
CA ALA A 98 12.75 0.03 -19.23
C ALA A 98 13.11 0.05 -17.74
N ILE A 99 14.15 0.80 -17.39
CA ILE A 99 14.61 1.06 -16.03
C ILE A 99 14.64 2.57 -15.83
N LEU A 100 13.85 3.05 -14.87
CA LEU A 100 13.95 4.41 -14.36
C LEU A 100 14.82 4.41 -13.11
N ILE A 101 15.81 5.30 -13.11
CA ILE A 101 16.71 5.53 -11.98
C ILE A 101 16.48 6.93 -11.44
N SER A 102 16.30 7.06 -10.14
CA SER A 102 16.24 8.34 -9.45
C SER A 102 16.98 8.28 -8.11
N ASP A 103 17.10 9.43 -7.45
CA ASP A 103 17.66 9.49 -6.10
C ASP A 103 16.79 8.70 -5.11
N PRO A 104 17.39 8.15 -4.04
CA PRO A 104 16.65 7.49 -2.96
C PRO A 104 15.55 8.39 -2.40
N LEU A 105 14.36 7.82 -2.24
CA LEU A 105 13.28 8.51 -1.56
C LEU A 105 13.54 8.48 -0.06
N GLN A 106 13.80 9.66 0.52
CA GLN A 106 13.85 9.81 1.97
C GLN A 106 12.49 9.45 2.57
N SER A 107 12.49 8.66 3.65
CA SER A 107 11.29 8.33 4.42
C SER A 107 10.20 7.52 3.70
N TYR A 108 10.49 6.81 2.60
CA TYR A 108 9.49 6.08 1.82
C TYR A 108 8.54 5.20 2.68
N PHE A 109 9.06 4.53 3.73
CA PHE A 109 8.26 3.87 4.79
C PHE A 109 8.91 3.88 6.18
N GLY A 110 10.06 4.54 6.37
CA GLY A 110 10.68 4.65 7.70
C GLY A 110 9.80 5.41 8.68
N ASN A 111 9.01 6.35 8.16
CA ASN A 111 8.01 7.13 8.89
C ASN A 111 6.69 7.05 8.10
N PHE A 112 5.99 5.92 8.17
CA PHE A 112 4.65 5.85 7.61
C PHE A 112 3.80 6.95 8.25
N ASP A 113 3.32 7.88 7.43
CA ASP A 113 2.44 8.96 7.82
C ASP A 113 1.15 8.92 6.99
N ILE A 114 0.02 8.79 7.68
CA ILE A 114 -1.30 8.79 7.07
C ILE A 114 -1.84 10.23 6.88
N ASN A 115 -1.25 11.21 7.56
CA ASN A 115 -1.74 12.59 7.56
C ASN A 115 -1.86 13.18 6.15
N PRO A 116 -0.91 12.99 5.22
CA PRO A 116 -1.08 13.49 3.85
C PRO A 116 -2.35 12.96 3.16
N LEU A 117 -2.77 11.72 3.48
CA LEU A 117 -4.04 11.19 2.97
C LEU A 117 -5.25 11.82 3.67
N LEU A 118 -5.17 12.07 4.99
CA LEU A 118 -6.21 12.74 5.78
C LEU A 118 -6.31 14.25 5.49
N ASP A 119 -5.27 14.84 4.92
CA ASP A 119 -5.31 16.20 4.40
C ASP A 119 -6.20 16.26 3.14
N LEU A 120 -6.18 15.20 2.33
CA LEU A 120 -6.97 15.07 1.11
C LEU A 120 -8.35 14.42 1.32
N CYS A 121 -8.54 13.64 2.39
CA CYS A 121 -9.77 12.90 2.68
C CYS A 121 -10.37 13.28 4.03
N LYS A 122 -11.69 13.13 4.18
CA LYS A 122 -12.35 13.07 5.48
C LYS A 122 -12.69 11.61 5.82
N ILE A 123 -12.66 11.27 7.10
CA ILE A 123 -13.18 10.00 7.60
C ILE A 123 -14.70 10.11 7.64
N GLU A 124 -15.37 9.32 6.81
CA GLU A 124 -16.84 9.24 6.78
C GLU A 124 -17.37 8.26 7.83
N SER A 125 -16.72 7.11 7.98
CA SER A 125 -17.09 6.16 9.04
C SER A 125 -15.90 5.35 9.52
N PHE A 126 -16.02 4.89 10.76
CA PHE A 126 -15.09 3.97 11.40
C PHE A 126 -15.89 2.91 12.14
N LYS A 127 -15.66 1.63 11.80
CA LYS A 127 -16.39 0.50 12.37
C LYS A 127 -15.42 -0.53 12.92
N ASP A 128 -15.67 -0.97 14.14
CA ASP A 128 -14.96 -2.09 14.75
C ASP A 128 -15.71 -3.40 14.41
N PHE A 129 -15.09 -4.24 13.60
CA PHE A 129 -15.51 -5.62 13.42
C PHE A 129 -14.62 -6.54 14.25
N LYS A 130 -15.16 -7.70 14.65
CA LYS A 130 -14.46 -8.69 15.50
C LYS A 130 -13.04 -9.01 15.03
N ILE A 131 -12.80 -9.04 13.72
CA ILE A 131 -11.52 -9.45 13.11
C ILE A 131 -10.72 -8.30 12.47
N TYR A 132 -11.32 -7.11 12.26
CA TYR A 132 -10.66 -5.95 11.67
C TYR A 132 -11.38 -4.65 12.01
N TRP A 133 -10.72 -3.51 11.81
CA TRP A 133 -11.37 -2.21 11.73
C TRP A 133 -11.58 -1.84 10.28
N GLU A 134 -12.70 -1.18 9.98
CA GLU A 134 -12.98 -0.59 8.68
C GLU A 134 -13.04 0.93 8.80
N ILE A 135 -12.34 1.62 7.90
CA ILE A 135 -12.40 3.08 7.76
C ILE A 135 -12.86 3.38 6.34
N ILE A 136 -13.91 4.20 6.22
CA ILE A 136 -14.34 4.77 4.94
C ILE A 136 -13.84 6.20 4.86
N LEU A 137 -13.06 6.48 3.82
CA LEU A 137 -12.50 7.79 3.51
C LEU A 137 -13.20 8.34 2.26
N ILE A 138 -13.64 9.59 2.35
CA ILE A 138 -14.22 10.34 1.22
C ILE A 138 -13.29 11.52 0.92
N PRO A 139 -12.86 11.70 -0.33
CA PRO A 139 -12.05 12.84 -0.71
C PRO A 139 -12.74 14.18 -0.39
N LYS A 140 -11.97 15.14 0.11
CA LYS A 140 -12.44 16.52 0.27
C LYS A 140 -12.65 17.15 -1.11
N LYS A 141 -13.48 18.19 -1.17
CA LYS A 141 -13.66 18.98 -2.40
C LYS A 141 -12.29 19.45 -2.91
N TYR A 142 -12.06 19.35 -4.21
CA TYR A 142 -10.81 19.79 -4.88
C TYR A 142 -9.53 19.05 -4.46
N SER A 143 -9.63 17.85 -3.89
CA SER A 143 -8.48 17.02 -3.51
C SER A 143 -7.66 16.46 -4.69
N ASN A 144 -8.16 16.57 -5.92
CA ASN A 144 -7.59 15.96 -7.14
C ASN A 144 -7.35 14.44 -7.06
N LEU A 145 -7.87 13.76 -6.04
CA LEU A 145 -7.81 12.31 -5.95
C LEU A 145 -8.68 11.69 -7.06
N PRO A 146 -8.19 10.68 -7.77
CA PRO A 146 -8.95 10.01 -8.85
C PRO A 146 -10.01 9.04 -8.31
N TYR A 147 -10.37 9.18 -7.03
CA TYR A 147 -11.25 8.28 -6.31
C TYR A 147 -12.48 9.06 -5.82
N SER A 148 -13.61 8.37 -5.72
CA SER A 148 -14.84 8.88 -5.07
C SER A 148 -14.94 8.41 -3.62
N LYS A 149 -14.34 7.24 -3.33
CA LYS A 149 -14.37 6.59 -2.02
C LYS A 149 -13.19 5.64 -1.87
N ILE A 150 -12.61 5.60 -0.68
CA ILE A 150 -11.58 4.62 -0.32
C ILE A 150 -12.07 3.89 0.93
N VAL A 151 -12.12 2.57 0.88
CA VAL A 151 -12.44 1.73 2.06
C VAL A 151 -11.18 0.98 2.44
N VAL A 152 -10.70 1.16 3.67
CA VAL A 152 -9.55 0.44 4.19
C VAL A 152 -9.96 -0.46 5.33
N GLN A 153 -9.42 -1.67 5.34
CA GLN A 153 -9.59 -2.62 6.41
C GLN A 153 -8.24 -2.89 7.06
N ILE A 154 -8.16 -2.69 8.36
CA ILE A 154 -6.96 -2.84 9.18
C ILE A 154 -7.20 -4.01 10.14
N SER A 155 -6.38 -5.05 10.05
CA SER A 155 -6.47 -6.20 10.95
C SER A 155 -6.27 -5.78 12.42
N LYS A 156 -6.72 -6.60 13.37
CA LYS A 156 -6.47 -6.37 14.82
C LYS A 156 -4.99 -6.35 15.23
N LYS A 157 -4.10 -6.75 14.32
CA LYS A 157 -2.63 -6.65 14.43
C LYS A 157 -2.06 -5.39 13.76
N TYR A 158 -2.92 -4.45 13.38
CA TYR A 158 -2.57 -3.16 12.79
C TYR A 158 -1.86 -3.25 11.43
N PHE A 159 -2.15 -4.30 10.66
CA PHE A 159 -1.76 -4.41 9.26
C PHE A 159 -2.93 -4.10 8.33
N LEU A 160 -2.70 -3.28 7.31
CA LEU A 160 -3.63 -3.01 6.21
C LEU A 160 -3.89 -4.27 5.38
N GLN A 161 -5.01 -4.97 5.66
CA GLN A 161 -5.35 -6.24 5.01
C GLN A 161 -6.06 -6.05 3.66
N LYS A 162 -6.85 -4.99 3.51
CA LYS A 162 -7.62 -4.71 2.30
C LYS A 162 -7.79 -3.22 2.10
N SER A 163 -7.66 -2.78 0.85
CA SER A 163 -8.06 -1.45 0.40
C SER A 163 -8.96 -1.58 -0.82
N VAL A 164 -10.03 -0.79 -0.88
CA VAL A 164 -10.92 -0.71 -2.04
C VAL A 164 -11.00 0.74 -2.48
N PHE A 165 -10.55 1.00 -3.70
CA PHE A 165 -10.55 2.31 -4.33
C PHE A 165 -11.67 2.35 -5.38
N TYR A 166 -12.66 3.20 -5.16
CA TYR A 166 -13.72 3.46 -6.14
C TYR A 166 -13.31 4.67 -6.96
N TYR A 167 -13.15 4.52 -8.27
CA TYR A 167 -12.75 5.62 -9.13
C TYR A 167 -13.88 6.65 -9.29
N ASN A 168 -13.52 7.91 -9.51
CA ASN A 168 -14.48 8.98 -9.82
C ASN A 168 -14.54 9.33 -11.33
N THR A 169 -13.70 8.69 -12.13
CA THR A 169 -13.64 8.85 -13.59
C THR A 169 -14.06 7.57 -14.29
N ALA A 170 -14.84 7.75 -15.36
CA ALA A 170 -15.29 6.61 -16.14
C ALA A 170 -14.19 6.16 -17.11
N VAL A 171 -14.00 4.84 -17.23
CA VAL A 171 -13.00 4.22 -18.11
C VAL A 171 -13.73 3.41 -19.18
N ASN A 172 -13.29 3.56 -20.43
CA ASN A 172 -13.79 2.74 -21.52
C ASN A 172 -13.11 1.37 -21.52
N PHE A 173 -13.87 0.32 -21.24
CA PHE A 173 -13.41 -1.07 -21.28
C PHE A 173 -13.82 -1.80 -22.58
N SER A 174 -14.34 -1.08 -23.58
CA SER A 174 -14.70 -1.66 -24.87
C SER A 174 -13.44 -1.99 -25.67
N LYS A 175 -13.45 -3.13 -26.36
CA LYS A 175 -12.47 -3.46 -27.41
C LYS A 175 -12.75 -2.71 -28.72
N ASP A 176 -14.00 -2.28 -28.91
CA ASP A 176 -14.43 -1.50 -30.08
C ASP A 176 -14.53 -0.02 -29.71
N TYR A 177 -13.68 0.79 -30.33
CA TYR A 177 -13.64 2.24 -30.16
C TYR A 177 -14.86 2.95 -30.73
N ARG A 178 -15.60 2.33 -31.66
CA ARG A 178 -16.80 2.92 -32.28
C ARG A 178 -18.05 2.81 -31.40
N SER A 179 -18.00 1.95 -30.37
CA SER A 179 -19.08 1.78 -29.39
C SER A 179 -18.49 1.79 -27.97
N PRO A 180 -18.02 2.95 -27.49
CA PRO A 180 -17.39 3.05 -26.17
C PRO A 180 -18.39 2.68 -25.06
N LYS A 181 -17.90 1.91 -24.08
CA LYS A 181 -18.67 1.56 -22.89
C LYS A 181 -17.89 2.01 -21.66
N SER A 182 -18.31 3.15 -21.14
CA SER A 182 -17.68 3.80 -19.99
C SER A 182 -18.26 3.27 -18.68
N TYR A 183 -17.41 2.83 -17.77
CA TYR A 183 -17.80 2.32 -16.46
C TYR A 183 -16.99 3.03 -15.36
N MET A 184 -17.51 3.08 -14.13
CA MET A 184 -16.79 3.58 -12.96
C MET A 184 -16.12 2.42 -12.23
N PRO A 185 -14.82 2.15 -12.46
CA PRO A 185 -14.19 0.96 -11.92
C PRO A 185 -13.99 1.03 -10.41
N ARG A 186 -13.72 -0.13 -9.82
CA ARG A 186 -13.09 -0.23 -8.50
C ARG A 186 -11.86 -1.11 -8.54
N LEU A 187 -10.84 -0.73 -7.79
CA LEU A 187 -9.65 -1.52 -7.56
C LEU A 187 -9.68 -2.07 -6.12
N GLU A 188 -9.58 -3.38 -5.97
CA GLU A 188 -9.38 -4.02 -4.69
C GLU A 188 -7.93 -4.46 -4.54
N VAL A 189 -7.31 -4.13 -3.41
CA VAL A 189 -5.97 -4.59 -3.05
C VAL A 189 -6.10 -5.38 -1.75
N THR A 190 -5.72 -6.65 -1.76
CA THR A 190 -5.72 -7.52 -0.57
C THR A 190 -4.30 -7.93 -0.24
N ASN A 191 -3.88 -7.71 1.00
CA ASN A 191 -2.56 -8.07 1.50
C ASN A 191 -2.67 -9.26 2.45
N LEU A 192 -1.81 -10.26 2.26
CA LEU A 192 -1.87 -11.56 2.94
C LEU A 192 -0.48 -11.98 3.42
N ASN A 193 -0.43 -12.93 4.36
CA ASN A 193 0.79 -13.60 4.82
C ASN A 193 1.86 -12.65 5.41
N PHE A 194 1.41 -11.62 6.13
CA PHE A 194 2.28 -10.71 6.88
C PHE A 194 3.22 -11.48 7.80
N ASN A 195 4.52 -11.24 7.66
CA ASN A 195 5.50 -11.76 8.59
C ASN A 195 6.76 -10.88 8.67
N ARG A 196 7.55 -11.12 9.72
CA ARG A 196 8.77 -10.39 10.08
C ARG A 196 10.05 -11.19 9.84
N LYS A 197 9.99 -12.24 9.01
CA LYS A 197 11.17 -13.06 8.70
C LYS A 197 12.20 -12.21 7.96
N ALA A 198 13.47 -12.56 8.10
CA ALA A 198 14.55 -11.90 7.39
C ALA A 198 14.36 -11.98 5.88
N VAL A 199 14.54 -10.84 5.20
CA VAL A 199 14.49 -10.76 3.75
C VAL A 199 15.89 -10.97 3.17
N ASN A 200 15.98 -11.64 2.02
CA ASN A 200 17.24 -11.78 1.29
C ASN A 200 17.86 -10.41 0.96
N ALA A 201 19.01 -10.11 1.56
CA ALA A 201 19.72 -8.85 1.42
C ALA A 201 20.14 -8.54 -0.02
N SER A 202 20.36 -9.57 -0.86
CA SER A 202 20.72 -9.35 -2.27
C SER A 202 19.66 -8.58 -3.05
N LEU A 203 18.37 -8.64 -2.65
CA LEU A 203 17.31 -7.88 -3.32
C LEU A 203 17.51 -6.36 -3.27
N PHE A 204 18.24 -5.88 -2.26
CA PHE A 204 18.48 -4.45 -2.04
C PHE A 204 19.85 -3.99 -2.52
N ALA A 205 20.70 -4.91 -2.96
CA ALA A 205 22.06 -4.60 -3.38
C ALA A 205 22.08 -4.12 -4.84
N ASP A 206 22.77 -3.01 -5.10
CA ASP A 206 22.89 -2.41 -6.45
C ASP A 206 23.42 -3.41 -7.49
N LYS A 207 24.33 -4.31 -7.07
CA LYS A 207 24.89 -5.38 -7.91
C LYS A 207 23.87 -6.38 -8.47
N THR A 208 22.66 -6.41 -7.91
CA THR A 208 21.55 -7.25 -8.41
C THR A 208 20.90 -6.66 -9.67
N TYR A 209 21.17 -5.39 -9.93
CA TYR A 209 20.56 -4.61 -11.01
C TYR A 209 21.60 -4.10 -12.00
N PHE A 210 22.80 -3.76 -11.51
CA PHE A 210 23.85 -3.16 -12.31
C PHE A 210 25.21 -3.81 -12.06
N ASP A 211 25.98 -3.97 -13.12
CA ASP A 211 27.42 -4.21 -13.08
C ASP A 211 28.14 -2.86 -13.19
N PHE A 212 29.16 -2.67 -12.34
CA PHE A 212 29.95 -1.44 -12.29
C PHE A 212 31.16 -1.58 -13.22
N LEU A 213 31.18 -0.86 -14.34
CA LEU A 213 32.36 -0.79 -15.22
C LEU A 213 33.39 0.24 -14.75
N SER A 214 32.92 1.34 -14.13
CA SER A 214 33.76 2.40 -13.52
C SER A 214 32.88 3.30 -12.63
N LYS A 215 33.46 4.27 -11.90
CA LYS A 215 32.74 5.11 -10.92
C LYS A 215 31.43 5.75 -11.42
N ASN A 216 31.29 5.99 -12.73
CA ASN A 216 30.11 6.65 -13.32
C ASN A 216 29.51 5.93 -14.54
N LYS A 217 29.84 4.65 -14.79
CA LYS A 217 29.26 3.87 -15.89
C LYS A 217 28.63 2.59 -15.38
N TYR A 218 27.31 2.52 -15.52
CA TYR A 218 26.51 1.33 -15.22
C TYR A 218 26.32 0.50 -16.48
N VAL A 219 26.43 -0.81 -16.33
CA VAL A 219 25.86 -1.76 -17.28
C VAL A 219 24.76 -2.51 -16.55
N THR A 220 23.64 -2.78 -17.23
CA THR A 220 22.58 -3.61 -16.67
C THR A 220 23.11 -5.01 -16.37
N ALA A 221 22.82 -5.54 -15.19
CA ALA A 221 23.09 -6.94 -14.89
C ALA A 221 22.46 -7.86 -15.94
N THR A 222 22.98 -9.08 -16.12
CA THR A 222 22.54 -10.03 -17.16
C THR A 222 21.01 -10.18 -17.27
N ARG A 223 20.30 -10.18 -16.13
CA ARG A 223 18.82 -10.32 -16.09
C ARG A 223 18.06 -9.13 -16.70
N LEU A 224 18.70 -7.98 -16.81
CA LEU A 224 18.17 -6.72 -17.34
C LEU A 224 18.87 -6.34 -18.65
N LYS A 225 19.54 -7.29 -19.31
CA LYS A 225 20.19 -7.03 -20.60
C LYS A 225 19.18 -6.53 -21.63
N ASN A 226 19.58 -5.51 -22.39
CA ASN A 226 18.76 -4.81 -23.40
C ASN A 226 17.60 -3.98 -22.84
N TYR A 227 17.65 -3.61 -21.56
CA TYR A 227 16.69 -2.64 -21.01
C TYR A 227 17.18 -1.23 -21.31
N GLU A 228 16.26 -0.35 -21.68
CA GLU A 228 16.52 1.08 -21.78
C GLU A 228 16.69 1.66 -20.37
N ILE A 229 17.74 2.45 -20.16
CA ILE A 229 17.98 3.15 -18.90
C ILE A 229 17.61 4.61 -19.05
N ILE A 230 16.73 5.09 -18.18
CA ILE A 230 16.35 6.49 -18.02
C ILE A 230 16.86 6.95 -16.66
N ASP A 231 17.95 7.72 -16.62
CA ASP A 231 18.55 8.22 -15.39
C ASP A 231 18.15 9.67 -15.12
N GLN A 232 17.25 9.87 -14.15
CA GLN A 232 16.75 11.19 -13.79
C GLN A 232 17.71 11.98 -12.89
N ARG A 233 18.70 11.34 -12.26
CA ARG A 233 19.64 12.00 -11.35
C ARG A 233 20.52 13.02 -12.09
N ASN A 234 20.77 12.77 -13.38
CA ASN A 234 21.55 13.67 -14.23
C ASN A 234 20.74 14.84 -14.81
N ILE A 235 19.41 14.76 -14.77
CA ILE A 235 18.51 15.79 -15.30
C ILE A 235 18.25 16.87 -14.25
N SER A 236 18.29 16.51 -12.96
CA SER A 236 18.10 17.41 -11.81
C SER A 236 19.22 18.42 -11.57
N ASN A 237 20.35 18.32 -12.29
CA ASN A 237 21.52 19.20 -12.16
C ASN A 237 21.57 20.31 -13.24
N LYS A 238 20.41 20.72 -13.79
CA LYS A 238 20.29 21.89 -14.67
C LYS A 238 19.33 22.92 -14.09
#